data_AF-A0A5C6D8T9-F1
#
_entry.id   AF-A0A5C6D8T9-F1
#
_cell.length_a   1.000
_cell.length_b   1.000
_cell.length_c   1.000
_cell.angle_alpha   90.00
_cell.angle_beta   90.00
_cell.angle_gamma   90.00
#
_symmetry.space_group_name_H-M   'P 1'
#
loop_
_entity.id
_entity.type
_entity.pdbx_description
1 polymer ?
#
loop_
_entity_poly.entity_id
_entity_poly.type
_entity_poly.pdbx_seq_one_letter_code
_entity_poly.pdbx_strand_id
1 'polypeptide(L)' 'MDITEIIKAVKSGRVNVTANAREEVRDDMLLLDDIFFSVNNGEIIENYPNDKPYPSCLIYGRVENGNPIHSV' A
#
# COMPACT_ATOMS: atom_id res chain seq x y z
N MET A 1 -10.36 7.35 3.70
CA MET A 1 -10.13 7.06 2.27
C MET A 1 -11.06 5.92 1.85
N ASP A 2 -11.32 5.76 0.55
CA ASP A 2 -12.09 4.63 0.01
C ASP A 2 -11.11 3.65 -0.66
N ILE A 3 -11.05 2.42 -0.16
CA ILE A 3 -10.14 1.40 -0.69
C ILE A 3 -10.43 1.06 -2.16
N THR A 4 -11.68 1.19 -2.60
CA THR A 4 -12.07 0.92 -3.99
C THR A 4 -11.36 1.87 -4.96
N GLU A 5 -11.24 3.14 -4.59
CA GLU A 5 -10.56 4.15 -5.40
C GLU A 5 -9.03 3.95 -5.38
N ILE A 6 -8.46 3.50 -4.25
CA ILE A 6 -7.05 3.14 -4.14
C ILE A 6 -6.72 1.95 -5.06
N ILE A 7 -7.50 0.86 -4.97
CA ILE A 7 -7.37 -0.32 -5.82
C ILE A 7 -7.46 0.07 -7.31
N LYS A 8 -8.41 0.93 -7.67
CA LYS A 8 -8.55 1.45 -9.03
C LYS A 8 -7.31 2.24 -9.47
N ALA A 9 -6.74 3.07 -8.60
CA ALA A 9 -5.51 3.81 -8.90
C ALA A 9 -4.33 2.86 -9.17
N VAL A 10 -4.12 1.86 -8.30
CA VAL A 10 -3.09 0.82 -8.45
C VAL A 10 -3.24 0.07 -9.76
N LYS A 11 -4.42 -0.47 -10.05
CA LYS A 11 -4.70 -1.21 -11.31
C LYS A 11 -4.51 -0.36 -12.57
N SER A 12 -4.72 0.96 -12.46
CA SER A 12 -4.52 1.90 -13.57
C SER A 12 -3.10 2.44 -13.69
N GLY A 13 -2.15 1.97 -12.85
CA GLY A 13 -0.78 2.48 -12.83
C GLY A 13 -0.63 3.93 -12.37
N ARG A 14 -1.67 4.52 -11.76
CA ARG A 14 -1.67 5.89 -11.22
C ARG A 14 -1.08 5.92 -9.82
N VAL A 15 0.12 5.36 -9.67
CA VAL A 15 0.81 5.25 -8.40
C VAL A 15 2.17 5.92 -8.51
N ASN A 16 2.53 6.69 -7.49
CA ASN A 16 3.89 7.20 -7.34
C ASN A 16 4.46 6.64 -6.04
N VAL A 17 5.51 5.84 -6.15
CA VAL A 17 6.23 5.30 -4.99
C VAL A 17 7.38 6.25 -4.68
N THR A 18 7.57 6.60 -3.41
CA THR A 18 8.67 7.48 -2.98
C THR A 18 10.01 6.75 -3.00
N ALA A 19 11.13 7.48 -2.87
CA ALA A 19 12.45 6.84 -2.73
C ALA A 19 12.53 6.01 -1.44
N ASN A 20 12.09 6.58 -0.32
CA ASN A 20 12.04 5.91 0.98
C ASN A 20 11.23 4.61 0.94
N ALA A 21 10.02 4.63 0.35
CA ALA A 21 9.22 3.42 0.22
C ALA A 21 9.88 2.34 -0.64
N ARG A 22 10.69 2.70 -1.66
CA ARG A 22 11.48 1.72 -2.42
C ARG A 22 12.64 1.13 -1.61
N GLU A 23 13.21 1.91 -0.69
CA GLU A 23 14.24 1.43 0.22
C GLU A 23 13.65 0.44 1.22
N GLU A 24 12.53 0.78 1.86
CA GLU A 24 11.81 -0.10 2.79
C GLU A 24 11.41 -1.42 2.15
N VAL A 25 10.80 -1.38 0.95
CA VAL A 25 10.41 -2.60 0.22
C VAL A 25 11.61 -3.52 -0.03
N ARG A 26 12.77 -2.96 -0.38
CA ARG A 26 14.00 -3.73 -0.59
C ARG A 26 14.54 -4.29 0.72
N ASP A 27 14.55 -3.49 1.78
CA ASP A 27 15.08 -3.88 3.09
C ASP A 27 14.22 -4.98 3.73
N ASP A 28 12.91 -5.00 3.43
CA ASP A 28 11.96 -6.06 3.81
C ASP A 28 12.00 -7.28 2.87
N MET A 29 12.87 -7.27 1.84
CA MET A 29 12.97 -8.33 0.81
C MET A 29 11.64 -8.58 0.07
N LEU A 30 10.85 -7.52 -0.13
CA LEU A 30 9.61 -7.52 -0.89
C LEU A 30 9.82 -6.92 -2.29
N LEU A 31 8.87 -7.19 -3.18
CA LEU A 31 8.75 -6.53 -4.46
C LEU A 31 7.61 -5.50 -4.43
N LEU A 32 7.65 -4.49 -5.30
CA LEU A 32 6.50 -3.57 -5.43
C LEU A 32 5.23 -4.32 -5.85
N ASP A 33 5.36 -5.39 -6.61
CA ASP A 33 4.23 -6.25 -6.98
C ASP A 33 3.61 -6.95 -5.77
N ASP A 34 4.41 -7.29 -4.74
CA ASP A 34 3.90 -7.82 -3.47
C ASP A 34 3.04 -6.79 -2.73
N ILE A 35 3.50 -5.53 -2.73
CA ILE A 35 2.75 -4.40 -2.16
C ILE A 35 1.44 -4.18 -2.92
N PHE A 36 1.49 -4.17 -4.26
CA PHE A 36 0.29 -3.99 -5.07
C PHE A 36 -0.69 -5.15 -4.94
N PHE A 37 -0.19 -6.38 -4.87
CA PHE A 37 -1.01 -7.56 -4.60
C PHE A 37 -1.71 -7.43 -3.26
N SER A 38 -0.98 -7.06 -2.21
CA SER A 38 -1.53 -6.86 -0.87
C SER A 38 -2.61 -5.78 -0.84
N VAL A 39 -2.34 -4.60 -1.43
CA VAL A 39 -3.32 -3.50 -1.49
C VAL A 39 -4.58 -3.91 -2.28
N ASN A 40 -4.41 -4.66 -3.36
CA ASN A 40 -5.54 -5.13 -4.19
C ASN A 40 -6.45 -6.13 -3.47
N ASN A 41 -5.94 -6.85 -2.46
CA ASN A 41 -6.65 -7.89 -1.72
C ASN A 41 -6.80 -7.57 -0.21
N GLY A 42 -6.47 -6.34 0.18
CA GLY A 42 -6.39 -5.90 1.56
C GLY A 42 -7.63 -5.12 2.02
N GLU A 43 -7.51 -4.55 3.21
CA GLU A 43 -8.51 -3.69 3.83
C GLU A 43 -7.85 -2.49 4.52
N ILE A 44 -8.54 -1.34 4.54
CA ILE A 44 -8.09 -0.19 5.33
C ILE A 44 -8.40 -0.49 6.80
N ILE A 45 -7.37 -0.49 7.63
CA ILE A 45 -7.50 -0.71 9.09
C ILE A 45 -7.41 0.59 9.89
N GLU A 46 -6.84 1.65 9.31
CA GLU A 46 -6.79 2.97 9.94
C GLU A 46 -6.79 4.10 8.90
N ASN A 47 -7.38 5.25 9.25
CA ASN A 47 -7.42 6.43 8.37
C ASN A 47 -6.80 7.62 9.10
N TYR A 48 -5.91 8.35 8.41
CA TYR A 48 -5.29 9.58 8.90
C TYR A 48 -5.64 10.76 7.98
N PRO A 49 -6.88 11.28 8.06
CA PRO A 49 -7.35 12.33 7.14
C PRO A 49 -6.61 13.67 7.30
N ASN A 50 -5.89 13.85 8.42
CA ASN A 50 -5.21 15.10 8.78
C ASN A 50 -3.68 15.02 8.63
N ASP A 51 -3.16 13.91 8.11
CA ASP A 51 -1.73 13.75 7.87
C ASP A 51 -1.20 14.78 6.88
N LYS A 52 0.11 15.05 7.00
CA LYS A 52 0.83 15.99 6.15
C LYS A 52 1.97 15.25 5.45
N PRO A 53 2.25 15.54 4.17
CA PRO A 53 1.66 16.61 3.35
C PRO A 53 0.26 16.31 2.77
N TYR A 54 -0.18 15.06 2.80
CA TYR A 54 -1.48 14.62 2.28
C TYR A 54 -2.15 13.64 3.25
N PRO A 55 -3.49 13.52 3.22
CA PRO A 55 -4.20 12.45 3.92
C PRO A 55 -3.65 11.07 3.55
N SER A 56 -3.58 10.18 4.54
CA SER A 56 -3.08 8.81 4.37
C SER A 56 -4.05 7.78 4.99
N CYS A 57 -3.80 6.50 4.76
CA CYS A 57 -4.48 5.41 5.43
C CYS A 57 -3.55 4.21 5.57
N LEU A 58 -3.73 3.42 6.62
CA LEU A 58 -3.02 2.16 6.80
C LEU A 58 -3.82 1.03 6.16
N ILE A 59 -3.21 0.34 5.20
CA ILE A 59 -3.79 -0.81 4.52
C ILE A 59 -3.13 -2.08 5.08
N TYR A 60 -3.95 -3.00 5.57
CA TYR A 60 -3.53 -4.36 5.89
C TYR A 60 -3.78 -5.26 4.70
N GLY A 61 -2.80 -6.11 4.36
CA GLY A 61 -3.01 -7.19 3.43
C GLY A 61 -1.96 -8.27 3.60
N ARG A 62 -1.80 -9.09 2.57
CA ARG A 62 -0.89 -10.24 2.58
C ARG A 62 -0.23 -10.36 1.22
N VAL A 63 1.00 -10.83 1.21
CA VAL A 63 1.66 -11.29 -0.01
C VAL A 63 1.11 -12.66 -0.41
N GLU A 64 1.46 -13.17 -1.60
CA GLU A 64 0.90 -14.42 -2.12
C GLU A 64 1.11 -15.63 -1.20
N ASN A 65 2.24 -15.68 -0.48
CA ASN A 65 2.53 -16.77 0.47
C ASN A 65 1.77 -16.66 1.82
N GLY A 66 0.93 -15.64 1.98
CA GLY A 66 0.09 -15.42 3.16
C GLY A 66 0.74 -14.62 4.29
N ASN A 67 2.03 -14.25 4.17
CA ASN A 67 2.69 -13.40 5.15
C ASN A 67 2.01 -12.01 5.20
N PRO A 68 1.73 -11.48 6.41
CA PRO A 68 1.07 -10.20 6.57
C PRO A 68 2.03 -9.06 6.19
N ILE A 69 1.49 -8.04 5.52
CA ILE A 69 2.17 -6.78 5.28
C ILE A 69 1.20 -5.62 5.53
N HIS A 70 1.76 -4.45 5.84
CA HIS A 70 0.99 -3.22 5.88
C HIS A 70 1.62 -2.18 4.95
N SER A 71 0.82 -1.23 4.47
CA SER A 71 1.26 -0.16 3.58
C SER A 71 0.58 1.14 3.95
N VAL A 72 1.33 2.25 3.89
CA VAL A 72 0.88 3.61 4.24
C VAL A 72 1.35 4.62 3.19
#